data_AF-A0A398CEU4-F1
#
_entry.id   AF-A0A398CEU4-F1
#
_cell.length_a   1.000
_cell.length_b   1.000
_cell.length_c   1.000
_cell.angle_alpha   90.00
_cell.angle_beta   90.00
_cell.angle_gamma   90.00
#
_symmetry.space_group_name_H-M   'P 1'
#
loop_
_entity.id
_entity.type
_entity.pdbx_description
1 polymer ?
#
loop_
_entity_poly.entity_id
_entity_poly.type
_entity_poly.pdbx_seq_one_letter_code
_entity_poly.pdbx_strand_id
1 'polypeptide(L)'
;MLKINHCIPKRVDVVKVKLVREKSFLSLQNVGSPEEAHQLLRKFIQFELDREYFLLLCLDTKNRPTTIQVIAVGTLDSVLIHPREVYKTAILANAASIICAHCHPSGDPEPSPEDLKITRRLMRTGTIIGISLLDHLILGTDNNYISFKETGLMELQNPPNSGK
;
A
#
# COMPACT_ATOMS: atom_id res chain seq x y z
N MET A 1 -37.38 -19.81 -34.23
CA MET A 1 -36.20 -20.67 -34.03
C MET A 1 -35.42 -20.13 -32.82
N LEU A 2 -35.56 -20.74 -31.64
CA LEU A 2 -34.91 -20.30 -30.39
C LEU A 2 -33.49 -20.87 -30.33
N LYS A 3 -32.47 -20.00 -30.30
CA LYS A 3 -31.08 -20.40 -30.04
C LYS A 3 -30.93 -20.73 -28.56
N ILE A 4 -30.82 -22.03 -28.25
CA ILE A 4 -30.46 -22.48 -26.91
C ILE A 4 -28.95 -22.25 -26.75
N ASN A 5 -28.56 -21.24 -25.97
CA ASN A 5 -27.16 -21.03 -25.62
C ASN A 5 -26.68 -22.20 -24.75
N HIS A 6 -25.93 -23.11 -25.34
CA HIS A 6 -25.32 -24.22 -24.63
C HIS A 6 -24.13 -23.69 -23.83
N CYS A 7 -24.31 -23.47 -22.53
CA CYS A 7 -23.21 -23.11 -21.63
C CYS A 7 -22.31 -24.33 -21.42
N ILE A 8 -21.07 -24.26 -21.92
CA ILE A 8 -20.06 -25.29 -21.69
C ILE A 8 -19.74 -25.31 -20.18
N PRO A 9 -19.88 -26.46 -19.50
CA PRO A 9 -19.56 -26.56 -18.08
C PRO A 9 -18.05 -26.27 -17.87
N LYS A 10 -17.76 -25.33 -16.95
CA LYS A 10 -16.39 -24.99 -16.54
C LYS A 10 -16.09 -25.65 -15.19
N ARG A 11 -14.86 -26.16 -15.03
CA ARG A 11 -14.35 -26.61 -13.73
C ARG A 11 -14.24 -25.42 -12.78
N VAL A 12 -14.65 -25.63 -11.53
CA VAL A 12 -14.54 -24.65 -10.45
C VAL A 12 -13.62 -25.25 -9.38
N ASP A 13 -12.62 -24.49 -8.98
CA ASP A 13 -11.68 -24.91 -7.95
C ASP A 13 -12.22 -24.61 -6.54
N VAL A 14 -11.98 -25.53 -5.60
CA VAL A 14 -12.23 -25.33 -4.17
C VAL A 14 -10.91 -24.91 -3.52
N VAL A 15 -10.84 -23.70 -2.97
CA VAL A 15 -9.58 -23.07 -2.54
C VAL A 15 -9.56 -22.75 -1.04
N LYS A 16 -8.34 -22.74 -0.46
CA LYS A 16 -8.04 -22.19 0.86
C LYS A 16 -7.04 -21.05 0.72
N VAL A 17 -7.41 -19.85 1.15
CA VAL A 17 -6.50 -18.70 1.17
C VAL A 17 -5.80 -18.63 2.52
N LYS A 18 -4.48 -18.45 2.53
CA LYS A 18 -3.67 -18.29 3.74
C LYS A 18 -2.58 -17.24 3.54
N LEU A 19 -2.33 -16.45 4.58
CA LEU A 19 -1.13 -15.63 4.69
C LEU A 19 -0.01 -16.49 5.27
N VAL A 20 1.18 -16.42 4.66
CA VAL A 20 2.37 -17.16 5.12
C VAL A 20 3.36 -16.17 5.69
N ARG A 21 3.87 -16.45 6.90
CA ARG A 21 4.91 -15.63 7.53
C ARG A 21 6.27 -16.16 7.13
N GLU A 22 7.03 -15.38 6.36
CA GLU A 22 8.40 -15.75 5.94
C GLU A 22 9.44 -15.43 7.01
N LYS A 23 9.30 -14.29 7.68
CA LYS A 23 10.20 -13.82 8.74
C LYS A 23 9.45 -12.99 9.78
N SER A 24 10.06 -12.79 10.94
CA SER A 24 9.57 -11.90 11.99
C SER A 24 10.73 -11.20 12.66
N PHE A 25 10.54 -9.93 13.01
CA PHE A 25 11.47 -9.16 13.82
C PHE A 25 10.69 -8.42 14.90
N LEU A 26 11.36 -8.07 16.00
CA LEU A 26 10.73 -7.31 17.07
C LEU A 26 10.60 -5.84 16.65
N SER A 27 9.35 -5.38 16.60
CA SER A 27 9.03 -3.95 16.63
C SER A 27 8.61 -3.60 18.06
N LEU A 28 9.30 -2.63 18.67
CA LEU A 28 9.07 -2.25 20.06
C LEU A 28 8.06 -1.10 20.22
N GLN A 29 7.54 -0.55 19.11
CA GLN A 29 6.85 0.73 19.13
C GLN A 29 5.54 0.73 18.33
N ASN A 30 4.59 1.50 18.82
CA ASN A 30 3.44 1.95 18.03
C ASN A 30 3.94 2.89 16.94
N VAL A 31 3.21 2.93 15.81
CA VAL A 31 3.45 3.91 14.75
C VAL A 31 2.48 5.06 14.95
N GLY A 32 2.90 6.06 15.71
CA GLY A 32 2.14 7.29 15.99
C GLY A 32 2.48 8.46 15.08
N SER A 33 3.64 8.41 14.43
CA SER A 33 4.16 9.47 13.55
C SER A 33 4.70 8.92 12.21
N PRO A 34 4.80 9.76 11.17
CA PRO A 34 5.44 9.38 9.91
C PRO A 34 6.91 8.99 10.09
N GLU A 35 7.63 9.63 11.01
CA GLU A 35 9.01 9.29 11.36
C GLU A 35 9.14 7.84 11.87
N GLU A 36 8.27 7.41 12.79
CA GLU A 36 8.29 6.04 13.30
C GLU A 36 7.97 5.02 12.20
N ALA A 37 7.04 5.36 11.30
CA ALA A 37 6.72 4.53 10.14
C ALA A 37 7.92 4.41 9.19
N HIS A 38 8.57 5.54 8.89
CA HIS A 38 9.77 5.63 8.06
C HIS A 38 10.91 4.77 8.64
N GLN A 39 11.24 4.95 9.93
CA GLN A 39 12.30 4.19 10.59
C GLN A 39 12.04 2.67 10.56
N LEU A 40 10.79 2.26 10.80
CA LEU A 40 10.39 0.86 10.74
C LEU A 40 10.56 0.26 9.35
N LEU A 41 10.10 0.98 8.32
CA LEU A 41 10.16 0.53 6.92
C LEU A 41 11.59 0.51 6.38
N ARG A 42 12.41 1.51 6.72
CA ARG A 42 13.85 1.55 6.41
C ARG A 42 14.59 0.36 7.00
N LYS A 43 14.32 0.03 8.26
CA LYS A 43 14.90 -1.15 8.93
C LYS A 43 14.49 -2.44 8.21
N PHE A 44 13.26 -2.54 7.71
CA PHE A 44 12.78 -3.72 6.98
C PHE A 44 13.49 -3.93 5.64
N ILE A 45 13.68 -2.87 4.85
CA ILE A 45 14.40 -2.94 3.57
C ILE A 45 15.93 -2.94 3.74
N GLN A 46 16.45 -2.85 4.98
CA GLN A 46 17.88 -2.91 5.29
C GLN A 46 18.74 -1.92 4.49
N PHE A 47 18.22 -0.73 4.19
CA PHE A 47 18.86 0.28 3.34
C PHE A 47 19.07 -0.12 1.87
N GLU A 48 18.45 -1.22 1.41
CA GLU A 48 18.43 -1.59 -0.01
C GLU A 48 17.47 -0.67 -0.78
N LEU A 49 18.03 0.40 -1.34
CA LEU A 49 17.35 1.33 -2.24
C LEU A 49 17.82 1.16 -3.70
N ASP A 50 18.48 0.05 -4.04
CA ASP A 50 18.95 -0.21 -5.41
C ASP A 50 17.80 -0.50 -6.40
N ARG A 51 16.57 -0.67 -5.89
CA ARG A 51 15.36 -0.95 -6.66
C ARG A 51 14.17 -0.15 -6.13
N GLU A 52 13.21 0.08 -7.02
CA GLU A 52 11.92 0.64 -6.62
C GLU A 52 11.13 -0.41 -5.85
N TYR A 53 10.75 -0.07 -4.62
CA TYR A 53 9.91 -0.92 -3.78
C TYR A 53 8.63 -0.18 -3.41
N PHE A 54 7.49 -0.84 -3.59
CA PHE A 54 6.24 -0.41 -2.98
C PHE A 54 5.93 -1.33 -1.79
N LEU A 55 5.96 -0.74 -0.60
CA LEU A 55 5.81 -1.41 0.67
C LEU A 55 4.42 -1.16 1.24
N LEU A 56 3.86 -2.18 1.88
CA LEU A 56 2.66 -2.10 2.68
C LEU A 56 3.00 -2.41 4.14
N LEU A 57 2.67 -1.49 5.04
CA LEU A 57 2.64 -1.71 6.47
C LEU A 57 1.20 -1.82 6.94
N CYS A 58 0.84 -2.95 7.53
CA CYS A 58 -0.45 -3.18 8.17
C CYS A 58 -0.38 -2.87 9.66
N LEU A 59 -1.41 -2.21 10.18
CA LEU A 59 -1.52 -1.82 11.58
C LEU A 59 -2.79 -2.41 12.21
N ASP A 60 -2.74 -2.63 13.52
CA ASP A 60 -3.94 -2.94 14.32
C ASP A 60 -4.67 -1.66 14.78
N THR A 61 -5.76 -1.81 15.55
CA THR A 61 -6.59 -0.70 16.05
C THR A 61 -5.87 0.22 17.04
N LYS A 62 -4.68 -0.15 17.52
CA LYS A 62 -3.81 0.67 18.38
C LYS A 62 -2.60 1.22 17.62
N ASN A 63 -2.64 1.19 16.29
CA ASN A 63 -1.54 1.56 15.40
C ASN A 63 -0.25 0.76 15.65
N ARG A 64 -0.37 -0.50 16.09
CA ARG A 64 0.79 -1.39 16.22
C ARG A 64 1.05 -2.11 14.90
N PRO A 65 2.31 -2.19 14.44
CA PRO A 65 2.66 -2.89 13.21
C PRO A 65 2.43 -4.39 13.35
N THR A 66 1.69 -4.97 12.41
CA THR A 66 1.36 -6.41 12.42
C THR A 66 2.00 -7.17 11.27
N THR A 67 2.07 -6.57 10.08
CA THR A 67 2.59 -7.18 8.86
C THR A 67 3.26 -6.14 7.99
N ILE A 68 4.39 -6.49 7.37
CA ILE A 68 5.01 -5.73 6.29
C ILE A 68 5.09 -6.64 5.06
N GLN A 69 4.74 -6.11 3.89
CA GLN A 69 4.91 -6.80 2.63
C GLN A 69 5.46 -5.86 1.55
N VAL A 70 6.35 -6.39 0.71
CA VAL A 70 6.68 -5.80 -0.59
C VAL A 70 5.55 -6.16 -1.57
N ILE A 71 4.76 -5.18 -1.97
CA ILE A 71 3.63 -5.38 -2.90
C ILE A 71 4.14 -5.50 -4.34
N ALA A 72 5.14 -4.71 -4.68
CA ALA A 72 5.79 -4.79 -5.97
C ALA A 72 7.22 -4.28 -5.91
N VAL A 73 8.00 -4.76 -6.87
CA VAL A 73 9.39 -4.36 -7.13
C VAL A 73 9.42 -3.86 -8.57
N GLY A 74 9.80 -2.59 -8.76
CA GLY A 74 9.90 -1.97 -10.08
C GLY A 74 11.31 -2.02 -10.66
N THR A 75 11.40 -1.62 -11.91
CA THR A 75 12.63 -1.12 -12.55
C THR A 75 12.58 0.42 -12.59
N LEU A 76 13.68 1.09 -12.97
CA LEU A 76 13.94 2.55 -12.98
C LEU A 76 12.80 3.55 -13.33
N ASP A 77 11.67 3.13 -13.90
CA ASP A 77 10.69 4.01 -14.54
C ASP A 77 9.22 3.85 -14.08
N SER A 78 8.87 2.93 -13.16
CA SER A 78 7.60 2.92 -12.39
C SER A 78 7.23 1.54 -11.83
N VAL A 79 6.57 1.56 -10.67
CA VAL A 79 5.87 0.41 -10.11
C VAL A 79 4.37 0.45 -10.44
N LEU A 80 3.87 -0.53 -11.20
CA LEU A 80 2.43 -0.65 -11.47
C LEU A 80 1.68 -1.24 -10.27
N ILE A 81 1.11 -0.38 -9.44
CA ILE A 81 0.34 -0.78 -8.25
C ILE A 81 -1.16 -0.79 -8.53
N HIS A 82 -1.81 -1.91 -8.18
CA HIS A 82 -3.25 -2.02 -8.19
C HIS A 82 -3.79 -2.13 -6.75
N PRO A 83 -4.83 -1.35 -6.35
CA PRO A 83 -5.40 -1.43 -5.01
C PRO A 83 -5.77 -2.84 -4.54
N ARG A 84 -6.20 -3.71 -5.47
CA ARG A 84 -6.51 -5.11 -5.18
C ARG A 84 -5.34 -5.89 -4.56
N GLU A 85 -4.09 -5.62 -4.97
CA GLU A 85 -2.93 -6.33 -4.43
C GLU A 85 -2.61 -5.84 -3.01
N VAL A 86 -2.69 -4.52 -2.80
CA VAL A 86 -2.52 -3.89 -1.49
C VAL A 86 -3.57 -4.39 -0.50
N TYR A 87 -4.85 -4.28 -0.86
CA TYR A 87 -5.94 -4.60 0.05
C TYR A 87 -6.16 -6.11 0.23
N LYS A 88 -5.79 -6.95 -0.73
CA LYS A 88 -5.78 -8.41 -0.52
C LYS A 88 -4.92 -8.79 0.68
N THR A 89 -3.72 -8.22 0.78
CA THR A 89 -2.84 -8.47 1.93
C THR A 89 -3.39 -7.85 3.20
N ALA A 90 -3.85 -6.60 3.15
CA ALA A 90 -4.42 -5.93 4.32
C ALA A 90 -5.59 -6.73 4.92
N ILE A 91 -6.48 -7.26 4.08
CA ILE A 91 -7.60 -8.11 4.48
C ILE A 91 -7.09 -9.41 5.11
N LEU A 92 -6.16 -10.11 4.46
CA LEU A 92 -5.62 -11.37 5.00
C LEU A 92 -4.80 -11.19 6.28
N ALA A 93 -4.22 -10.01 6.49
CA ALA A 93 -3.50 -9.62 7.68
C ALA A 93 -4.40 -9.12 8.82
N ASN A 94 -5.73 -9.03 8.60
CA ASN A 94 -6.68 -8.41 9.53
C ASN A 94 -6.28 -6.98 9.93
N ALA A 95 -5.79 -6.20 8.97
CA ALA A 95 -5.37 -4.83 9.21
C ALA A 95 -6.57 -3.94 9.58
N ALA A 96 -6.43 -3.14 10.63
CA ALA A 96 -7.37 -2.06 10.92
C ALA A 96 -7.12 -0.83 10.03
N SER A 97 -5.85 -0.62 9.68
CA SER A 97 -5.40 0.47 8.82
C SER A 97 -4.07 0.12 8.19
N ILE A 98 -3.66 0.90 7.20
CA ILE A 98 -2.41 0.68 6.45
C ILE A 98 -1.62 1.97 6.27
N ILE A 99 -0.31 1.82 6.13
CA ILE A 99 0.61 2.85 5.60
C ILE A 99 1.28 2.24 4.37
N CYS A 100 1.40 3.03 3.30
CA CYS A 100 2.17 2.63 2.12
C CYS A 100 3.50 3.39 2.11
N ALA A 101 4.52 2.80 1.47
CA ALA A 101 5.73 3.54 1.15
C ALA A 101 6.28 3.17 -0.22
N HIS A 102 6.82 4.16 -0.92
CA HIS A 102 7.49 3.99 -2.19
C HIS A 102 8.95 4.41 -2.05
N CYS A 103 9.90 3.57 -2.46
CA CYS A 103 11.33 3.87 -2.42
C CYS A 103 11.81 4.30 -3.81
N HIS A 104 12.43 5.47 -3.91
CA HIS A 104 13.07 5.93 -5.15
C HIS A 104 14.56 5.61 -5.14
N PRO A 105 15.09 4.84 -6.12
CA PRO A 105 16.52 4.54 -6.22
C PRO A 105 17.42 5.76 -6.41
N SER A 106 16.86 6.84 -6.98
CA SER A 106 17.55 8.12 -7.11
C SER A 106 17.91 8.74 -5.75
N GLY A 107 17.20 8.35 -4.69
CA GLY A 107 17.33 8.93 -3.35
C GLY A 107 16.54 10.21 -3.12
N ASP A 108 15.91 10.76 -4.17
CA ASP A 108 15.06 11.94 -4.06
C ASP A 108 13.62 11.54 -3.67
N PRO A 109 13.11 11.98 -2.50
CA PRO A 109 11.76 11.65 -2.08
C PRO A 109 10.67 12.51 -2.73
N GLU A 110 11.00 13.40 -3.67
CA GLU A 110 10.00 14.20 -4.38
C GLU A 110 8.94 13.29 -5.06
N PRO A 111 7.64 13.47 -4.77
CA PRO A 111 6.60 12.59 -5.27
C PRO A 111 6.34 12.75 -6.77
N SER A 112 6.16 11.63 -7.45
CA SER A 112 5.73 11.60 -8.85
C SER A 112 4.20 11.84 -9.01
N PRO A 113 3.73 12.20 -10.21
CA PRO A 113 2.30 12.21 -10.52
C PRO A 113 1.61 10.85 -10.30
N GLU A 114 2.34 9.77 -10.56
CA GLU A 114 1.92 8.39 -10.33
C GLU A 114 1.69 8.11 -8.84
N ASP A 115 2.56 8.59 -7.95
CA ASP A 115 2.41 8.49 -6.50
C ASP A 115 1.11 9.16 -6.04
N LEU A 116 0.85 10.39 -6.50
CA LEU A 116 -0.39 11.11 -6.21
C LEU A 116 -1.62 10.34 -6.69
N LYS A 117 -1.54 9.78 -7.90
CA LYS A 117 -2.64 9.02 -8.51
C LYS A 117 -2.93 7.73 -7.74
N ILE A 118 -1.89 6.98 -7.35
CA ILE A 118 -2.09 5.74 -6.58
C ILE A 118 -2.56 6.04 -5.17
N THR A 119 -2.02 7.06 -4.48
CA THR A 119 -2.48 7.47 -3.15
C THR A 119 -3.97 7.72 -3.15
N ARG A 120 -4.48 8.55 -4.07
CA ARG A 120 -5.91 8.86 -4.16
C ARG A 120 -6.77 7.63 -4.41
N ARG A 121 -6.31 6.71 -5.27
CA ARG A 121 -7.02 5.45 -5.53
C ARG A 121 -7.05 4.55 -4.30
N LEU A 122 -5.95 4.45 -3.57
CA LEU A 122 -5.85 3.69 -2.33
C LEU A 122 -6.73 4.29 -1.25
N MET A 123 -6.70 5.61 -1.04
CA MET A 123 -7.59 6.30 -0.08
C MET A 123 -9.06 5.98 -0.35
N ARG A 124 -9.53 6.16 -1.60
CA ARG A 124 -10.92 5.85 -1.98
C ARG A 124 -11.26 4.37 -1.73
N THR A 125 -10.35 3.47 -2.08
CA THR A 125 -10.54 2.03 -1.89
C THR A 125 -10.61 1.67 -0.41
N GLY A 126 -9.72 2.26 0.41
CA GLY A 126 -9.68 2.07 1.85
C GLY A 126 -10.95 2.52 2.55
N THR A 127 -11.52 3.64 2.13
CA THR A 127 -12.83 4.10 2.60
C THR A 127 -13.93 3.07 2.30
N ILE A 128 -13.95 2.50 1.09
CA ILE A 128 -14.98 1.51 0.69
C ILE A 128 -14.82 0.19 1.45
N ILE A 129 -13.58 -0.28 1.63
CA ILE A 129 -13.30 -1.58 2.27
C ILE A 129 -13.35 -1.49 3.80
N GLY A 130 -13.23 -0.29 4.38
CA GLY A 130 -13.15 -0.09 5.82
C GLY A 130 -11.75 -0.30 6.39
N ILE A 131 -10.70 -0.15 5.56
CA ILE A 131 -9.29 -0.20 5.96
C ILE A 131 -8.60 1.06 5.45
N SER A 132 -8.48 2.07 6.31
CA SER A 132 -7.98 3.39 5.90
C SER A 132 -6.48 3.40 5.60
N LEU A 133 -6.08 4.14 4.56
CA LEU A 133 -4.70 4.55 4.34
C LEU A 133 -4.40 5.73 5.26
N LEU A 134 -3.52 5.55 6.24
CA LEU A 134 -3.14 6.59 7.20
C LEU A 134 -2.06 7.53 6.67
N ASP A 135 -1.16 7.01 5.86
CA ASP A 135 -0.08 7.78 5.22
C ASP A 135 0.45 7.07 3.97
N HIS A 136 1.09 7.84 3.09
CA HIS A 136 1.94 7.34 2.03
C HIS A 136 3.29 8.06 2.12
N LEU A 137 4.36 7.29 2.37
CA LEU A 137 5.71 7.81 2.48
C LEU A 137 6.48 7.62 1.18
N ILE A 138 7.22 8.63 0.73
CA ILE A 138 8.23 8.47 -0.32
C ILE A 138 9.59 8.44 0.36
N LEU A 139 10.32 7.34 0.23
CA LEU A 139 11.57 7.10 0.92
C LEU A 139 12.75 7.47 0.00
N GLY A 140 13.58 8.39 0.47
CA GLY A 140 14.83 8.79 -0.17
C GLY A 140 16.06 8.18 0.49
N THR A 141 17.26 8.59 0.08
CA THR A 141 18.53 8.20 0.71
C THR A 141 18.77 8.99 2.01
N ASP A 142 19.80 8.60 2.79
CA ASP A 142 20.27 9.38 3.94
C ASP A 142 19.20 9.74 5.00
N ASN A 143 18.24 8.83 5.20
CA ASN A 143 17.09 8.98 6.10
C ASN A 143 16.14 10.13 5.73
N ASN A 144 16.17 10.57 4.47
CA ASN A 144 15.21 11.53 3.95
C ASN A 144 13.91 10.85 3.51
N TYR A 145 12.77 11.52 3.70
CA TYR A 145 11.47 11.05 3.23
C TYR A 145 10.48 12.21 3.13
N ILE A 146 9.40 11.98 2.38
CA ILE A 146 8.22 12.83 2.35
C ILE A 146 7.01 12.03 2.85
N SER A 147 6.29 12.59 3.82
CA SER A 147 4.96 12.12 4.22
C SER A 147 3.88 12.86 3.45
N PHE A 148 2.99 12.13 2.78
CA PHE A 148 1.85 12.75 2.10
C PHE A 148 0.86 13.34 3.10
N LYS A 149 0.78 12.74 4.29
CA LYS A 149 -0.06 13.26 5.38
C LYS A 149 0.43 14.62 5.87
N GLU A 150 1.74 14.76 6.12
CA GLU A 150 2.32 16.02 6.62
C GLU A 150 2.32 17.13 5.58
N THR A 151 2.50 16.78 4.30
CA THR A 151 2.49 17.73 3.20
C THR A 151 1.09 18.11 2.71
N GLY A 152 0.03 17.50 3.27
CA GLY A 152 -1.36 17.76 2.86
C GLY A 152 -1.73 17.16 1.50
N LEU A 153 -0.93 16.24 0.96
CA LEU A 153 -1.19 15.58 -0.33
C LEU A 153 -2.24 14.47 -0.24
N MET A 154 -2.70 14.11 0.97
CA MET A 154 -3.78 13.15 1.23
C MET A 154 -5.17 13.78 1.19
N GLU A 155 -5.48 14.54 0.14
CA GLU A 155 -6.82 15.10 -0.05
C GLU A 155 -7.64 14.28 -1.04
N LEU A 156 -8.81 13.82 -0.58
CA LEU A 156 -9.85 13.35 -1.49
C LEU A 156 -10.48 14.59 -2.12
N GLN A 157 -10.13 14.89 -3.37
CA GLN A 157 -10.93 15.82 -4.15
C GLN A 157 -12.37 15.30 -4.15
N ASN A 158 -13.29 16.11 -3.64
CA ASN A 158 -14.71 15.92 -3.88
C ASN A 158 -14.89 15.82 -5.39
N PRO A 159 -15.70 14.86 -5.91
CA PRO A 159 -16.03 14.89 -7.32
C PRO A 159 -16.52 16.30 -7.66
N PRO A 160 -16.15 16.86 -8.83
CA PRO A 160 -16.75 18.12 -9.25
C PRO A 160 -18.25 17.94 -9.10
N ASN A 161 -18.89 18.84 -8.34
CA ASN A 161 -20.34 18.87 -8.20
C ASN A 161 -20.89 18.63 -9.60
N SER A 162 -21.55 17.48 -9.80
CA SER A 162 -22.37 17.27 -10.98
C SER A 162 -23.49 18.28 -10.82
N GLY A 163 -23.22 19.50 -11.30
CA GLY A 163 -24.17 20.57 -11.40
C GLY A 163 -25.43 20.00 -12.03
N LYS A 164 -26.55 20.39 -11.45
CA LYS A 164 -27.91 20.12 -11.91
C LYS A 164 -28.03 20.13 -13.43
#